data_AF-A0A1G8ECQ4-F1
#
_entry.id   AF-A0A1G8ECQ4-F1
#
_cell.length_a   1.000
_cell.length_b   1.000
_cell.length_c   1.000
_cell.angle_alpha   90.00
_cell.angle_beta   90.00
_cell.angle_gamma   90.00
#
_symmetry.space_group_name_H-M   'P 1'
#
loop_
_entity.id
_entity.type
_entity.pdbx_description
1 polymer ?
#
loop_
_entity_poly.entity_id
_entity_poly.type
_entity_poly.pdbx_seq_one_letter_code
_entity_poly.pdbx_strand_id
1 'polypeptide(L)' 'MHQDHDTLWVELETLGNDQRPRVLRGRMNLRDYLDLLEGHAPGLVRLDECRTRGRGPVADLFIRSVHILRVMALGALPA' A
#
# COMPACT_ATOMS: atom_id res chain seq x y z
N MET A 1 -22.65 -0.97 -3.68
CA MET A 1 -22.53 -2.28 -3.00
C MET A 1 -21.43 -3.07 -3.70
N HIS A 2 -20.45 -3.57 -2.93
CA HIS A 2 -19.35 -4.46 -3.29
C HIS A 2 -18.34 -3.99 -4.36
N GLN A 3 -17.27 -3.31 -3.92
CA GLN A 3 -15.96 -3.30 -4.58
C GLN A 3 -14.86 -3.85 -3.65
N ASP A 4 -15.22 -4.72 -2.70
CA ASP A 4 -14.28 -5.31 -1.73
C ASP A 4 -13.41 -6.45 -2.28
N HIS A 5 -13.61 -6.88 -3.53
CA HIS A 5 -12.99 -8.11 -4.05
C HIS A 5 -11.66 -7.93 -4.78
N ASP A 6 -11.27 -6.71 -5.16
CA ASP A 6 -9.99 -6.48 -5.85
C ASP A 6 -8.97 -5.82 -4.92
N THR A 7 -8.83 -6.34 -3.70
CA THR A 7 -7.74 -5.94 -2.81
C THR A 7 -6.69 -7.04 -2.74
N LEU A 8 -5.42 -6.64 -2.79
CA LEU A 8 -4.27 -7.55 -2.75
C LEU A 8 -3.37 -7.19 -1.57
N TRP A 9 -2.71 -8.22 -1.03
CA TRP A 9 -1.63 -7.99 -0.07
C TRP A 9 -0.43 -7.41 -0.79
N VAL A 10 0.11 -6.32 -0.25
CA VAL A 10 1.30 -5.66 -0.77
C VAL A 10 2.33 -5.46 0.32
N GLU A 11 3.58 -5.45 -0.11
CA GLU A 11 4.68 -4.85 0.62
C GLU A 11 5.02 -3.52 -0.04
N LEU A 12 5.12 -2.49 0.78
CA LEU A 12 5.35 -1.12 0.34
C LEU A 12 6.55 -0.56 1.08
N GLU A 13 7.49 -0.01 0.34
CA GLU A 13 8.60 0.76 0.89
C GLU A 13 8.27 2.24 0.80
N THR A 14 8.33 2.95 1.92
CA THR A 14 8.02 4.38 2.01
C THR A 14 9.05 5.16 2.81
N LEU A 15 9.19 6.44 2.51
CA LEU A 15 9.94 7.38 3.35
C LEU A 15 9.06 7.90 4.48
N GLY A 16 9.48 7.64 5.71
CA GLY A 16 8.91 8.30 6.89
C GLY A 16 9.29 9.77 6.96
N ASN A 17 8.65 10.52 7.86
CA ASN A 17 8.97 11.93 8.11
C ASN A 17 10.43 12.14 8.58
N ASP A 18 11.05 11.09 9.12
CA ASP A 18 12.46 11.03 9.50
C ASP A 18 13.41 10.75 8.31
N GLN A 19 12.89 10.75 7.07
CA GLN A 19 13.61 10.41 5.84
C GLN A 19 14.24 9.01 5.86
N ARG A 20 13.77 8.14 6.75
CA ARG A 20 14.21 6.75 6.81
C ARG A 20 13.24 5.86 6.04
N PRO A 21 13.75 4.95 5.19
CA PRO A 21 12.91 3.94 4.55
C PRO A 21 12.23 3.06 5.59
N ARG A 22 10.96 2.77 5.34
CA ARG A 22 10.12 1.89 6.16
C ARG A 22 9.38 0.94 5.25
N VAL A 23 9.32 -0.32 5.67
CA VAL A 23 8.55 -1.35 4.99
C VAL A 23 7.22 -1.54 5.72
N LEU A 24 6.14 -1.44 4.97
CA LEU A 24 4.77 -1.61 5.42
C LEU A 24 4.15 -2.79 4.67
N ARG A 25 3.28 -3.52 5.35
CA ARG A 25 2.50 -4.61 4.74
C ARG A 25 1.04 -4.42 5.07
N GLY A 26 0.17 -4.58 4.08
CA GLY A 26 -1.26 -4.41 4.23
C GLY A 26 -1.99 -4.77 2.94
N ARG A 27 -3.30 -4.54 2.92
CA ARG A 27 -4.12 -4.70 1.72
C ARG A 27 -4.24 -3.35 1.01
N MET A 28 -4.15 -3.39 -0.31
CA MET A 28 -4.29 -2.23 -1.18
C MET A 28 -5.30 -2.57 -2.28
N ASN A 29 -6.02 -1.59 -2.80
CA ASN A 29 -6.86 -1.78 -3.97
C ASN A 29 -5.98 -2.09 -5.21
N LEU A 30 -6.41 -3.02 -6.05
CA LEU A 30 -5.72 -3.41 -7.27
C LEU A 30 -5.51 -2.23 -8.21
N ARG A 31 -6.50 -1.34 -8.33
CA ARG A 31 -6.38 -0.14 -9.14
C ARG A 31 -5.27 0.77 -8.63
N ASP A 32 -5.22 1.04 -7.33
CA ASP A 32 -4.17 1.86 -6.74
C ASP A 32 -2.78 1.22 -6.95
N TYR A 33 -2.69 -0.11 -6.86
CA TYR A 33 -1.46 -0.85 -7.15
C TYR A 33 -1.02 -0.70 -8.61
N LEU A 34 -1.93 -0.84 -9.57
CA LEU A 34 -1.65 -0.65 -11.00
C LEU A 34 -1.28 0.80 -11.30
N ASP A 35 -2.02 1.76 -10.77
CA ASP A 35 -1.73 3.20 -10.92
C ASP A 35 -0.34 3.54 -10.34
N LEU A 36 0.08 2.90 -9.24
CA LEU A 36 1.44 3.02 -8.69
C LEU A 36 2.51 2.47 -9.62
N LEU A 37 2.28 1.32 -10.26
CA LEU A 37 3.23 0.72 -11.20
C LEU A 37 3.37 1.56 -12.47
N GLU A 38 2.28 2.18 -12.93
CA GLU A 38 2.26 3.04 -14.12
C GLU A 38 2.75 4.47 -13.84
N GLY A 39 2.98 4.84 -12.58
CA GLY A 39 3.39 6.19 -12.17
C GLY A 39 2.25 7.21 -12.18
N HIS A 40 1.00 6.75 -12.19
CA HIS A 40 -0.24 7.54 -12.18
C HIS A 40 -0.92 7.58 -10.81
N ALA A 41 -0.24 7.13 -9.76
CA ALA A 41 -0.83 6.95 -8.44
C ALA A 41 -1.56 8.19 -7.91
N PRO A 42 -2.73 8.00 -7.26
CA PRO A 42 -3.43 9.08 -6.59
C PRO A 42 -2.54 9.72 -5.53
N GLY A 43 -2.80 10.99 -5.19
CA GLY A 43 -1.98 11.73 -4.22
C GLY A 43 -1.92 11.08 -2.84
N LEU A 44 -2.91 10.25 -2.50
CA LEU A 44 -2.99 9.44 -1.28
C LEU A 44 -3.42 8.02 -1.65
N VAL A 45 -2.69 7.04 -1.13
CA VAL A 45 -2.98 5.61 -1.28
C VAL A 45 -3.36 5.06 0.09
N ARG A 46 -4.39 4.21 0.11
CA ARG A 46 -4.89 3.56 1.32
C ARG A 46 -4.28 2.17 1.46
N LEU A 47 -3.78 1.86 2.65
CA LEU A 47 -3.26 0.56 3.05
C LEU A 47 -4.06 0.05 4.26
N ASP A 48 -4.95 -0.89 4.00
CA ASP A 48 -5.80 -1.54 4.99
C ASP A 48 -5.03 -2.63 5.75
N GLU A 49 -5.48 -2.94 6.97
CA GLU A 49 -4.87 -3.98 7.81
C GLU A 49 -3.35 -3.80 7.97
N CYS A 50 -2.88 -2.55 7.97
CA CYS A 50 -1.47 -2.25 7.91
C CYS A 50 -0.76 -2.77 9.17
N ARG A 51 0.26 -3.60 8.97
CA ARG A 51 1.13 -4.13 10.02
C ARG A 51 2.50 -3.46 9.92
N THR A 52 2.89 -2.78 10.98
CA THR A 52 4.27 -2.30 11.17
C THR A 52 4.98 -3.22 12.15
N ARG A 53 6.28 -3.47 11.96
CA ARG A 53 7.05 -4.29 12.93
C ARG A 53 6.87 -3.73 14.35
N GLY A 54 6.22 -4.50 15.21
CA GLY A 54 6.03 -4.16 16.63
C GLY A 54 4.80 -3.32 16.99
N ARG A 55 3.90 -2.99 16.05
CA ARG A 55 2.57 -2.44 16.39
C ARG A 55 1.46 -3.30 15.81
N GLY A 56 0.37 -3.43 16.58
CA GLY A 56 -0.85 -4.14 16.17
C GLY A 56 -1.48 -3.54 14.91
N PRO A 57 -2.50 -4.22 14.34
CA PRO A 57 -3.15 -3.79 13.12
C PRO A 57 -3.70 -2.36 13.30
N VAL A 58 -3.32 -1.46 12.38
CA VAL A 58 -3.92 -0.14 12.26
C VAL A 58 -5.08 -0.26 11.29
N ALA A 59 -6.24 0.33 11.62
CA ALA A 59 -7.47 0.23 10.83
C ALA A 59 -7.20 0.58 9.35
N ASP A 60 -6.83 1.83 9.08
CA ASP A 60 -6.51 2.32 7.74
C ASP A 60 -5.27 3.23 7.82
N LEU A 61 -4.25 2.98 6.99
CA LEU A 61 -3.11 3.87 6.84
C LEU A 61 -3.14 4.56 5.48
N PHE A 62 -3.10 5.89 5.48
CA PHE A 62 -3.02 6.69 4.26
C PHE A 62 -1.59 7.18 4.03
N ILE A 63 -1.06 6.92 2.84
CA ILE A 63 0.33 7.21 2.46
C ILE A 63 0.30 8.12 1.25
N ARG A 64 1.05 9.22 1.26
CA ARG A 64 1.20 10.03 0.05
C ARG A 64 2.02 9.29 -0.99
N SER A 65 1.54 9.21 -2.23
CA SER A 65 2.23 8.47 -3.29
C SER A 65 3.66 8.92 -3.52
N VAL A 66 3.92 10.22 -3.37
CA VAL A 66 5.27 10.81 -3.46
C VAL A 66 6.27 10.30 -2.43
N HIS A 67 5.81 9.65 -1.35
CA HIS A 67 6.68 9.01 -0.36
C HIS A 67 6.83 7.51 -0.59
N ILE A 68 6.17 6.93 -1.59
CA ILE A 68 6.29 5.51 -1.92
C ILE A 68 7.50 5.34 -2.83
N LEU A 69 8.46 4.56 -2.36
CA LEU A 69 9.66 4.23 -3.12
C LEU A 69 9.44 3.00 -4.01
N ARG A 70 8.67 2.03 -3.50
CA ARG A 70 8.39 0.77 -4.19
C ARG A 70 7.11 0.13 -3.66
N VAL A 71 6.41 -0.58 -4.54
CA VAL A 71 5.30 -1.47 -4.17
C VAL A 71 5.51 -2.85 -4.80
N MET A 72 5.15 -3.90 -4.07
CA MET A 72 5.23 -5.30 -4.52
C MET A 72 4.00 -6.07 -4.05
N ALA A 73 3.36 -6.84 -4.93
CA ALA A 73 2.33 -7.79 -4.54
C ALA A 73 2.93 -8.99 -3.76
N LEU A 74 2.26 -9.41 -2.69
CA LEU A 74 2.64 -10.56 -1.85
C LEU A 74 1.89 -11.86 -2.22
N GLY A 75 1.38 -11.93 -3.45
CA GLY A 75 0.64 -13.08 -3.98
C GLY A 75 0.43 -12.97 -5.48
N ALA A 76 -0.32 -13.91 -6.06
CA ALA A 76 -0.72 -13.83 -7.46
C ALA A 76 -1.64 -12.61 -7.66
N LEU A 77 -1.39 -11.85 -8.72
CA LEU A 77 -2.31 -10.81 -9.14
C LEU A 77 -3.59 -11.48 -9.66
N PRO A 78 -4.78 -10.99 -9.30
CA PRO A 78 -6.01 -11.45 -9.95
C PRO A 78 -5.91 -11.20 -11.46
N ALA A 79 -6.36 -12.18 -12.24
CA ALA A 79 -6.26 -12.22 -13.70
C ALA A 79 -7.28 -11.29 -14.38
#